data_AF-A0A9D7YKQ4-F1
#
_entry.id   AF-A0A9D7YKQ4-F1
#
_cell.length_a   1.000
_cell.length_b   1.000
_cell.length_c   1.000
_cell.angle_alpha   90.00
_cell.angle_beta   90.00
_cell.angle_gamma   90.00
#
_symmetry.space_group_name_H-M   'P 1'
#
loop_
_entity.id
_entity.type
_entity.pdbx_description
1 polymer ?
#
loop_
_entity_poly.entity_id
_entity_poly.type
_entity_poly.pdbx_seq_one_letter_code
_entity_poly.pdbx_strand_id
1 'polypeptide(L)'
;MSNKTGYSPFVTALAEMLENRNPTLVRLSLHDMNIEIVEGAQSIWAIVRRPGKGGVALRAAFLPAGTKSVKVRSVDDAGGEIVVESAMGRHRISFAAIHGEWPKFRMKTHFIPAVDTIIPFLPRDVYPLDTDDSPFGVTGRVEAAQRGLNSGLLYFHIDRPRFGTILYFQNLTSMNDYYLATKPKTDSAVAGKM
;
A
#
# COMPACT_ATOMS: atom_id res chain seq x y z
N MET A 1 -26.77 18.23 13.93
CA MET A 1 -26.40 17.86 12.56
C MET A 1 -25.46 16.67 12.64
N SER A 2 -25.87 15.50 12.15
CA SER A 2 -25.04 14.29 12.16
C SER A 2 -23.88 14.47 11.17
N ASN A 3 -22.65 14.35 11.67
CA ASN A 3 -21.44 14.46 10.87
C ASN A 3 -21.36 13.19 10.00
N LYS A 4 -21.80 13.26 8.73
CA LYS A 4 -21.67 12.13 7.81
C LYS A 4 -20.20 11.97 7.43
N THR A 5 -19.53 10.99 8.01
CA THR A 5 -18.20 10.55 7.58
C THR A 5 -18.32 9.95 6.18
N GLY A 6 -17.80 10.64 5.16
CA GLY A 6 -17.77 10.14 3.79
C GLY A 6 -16.52 9.31 3.53
N TYR A 7 -16.68 8.09 3.03
CA TYR A 7 -15.57 7.24 2.60
C TYR A 7 -15.30 7.41 1.10
N SER A 8 -14.02 7.38 0.70
CA SER A 8 -13.69 7.41 -0.73
C SER A 8 -14.07 6.08 -1.41
N PRO A 9 -14.39 6.08 -2.72
CA PRO A 9 -14.66 4.86 -3.47
C PRO A 9 -13.52 3.82 -3.41
N PHE A 10 -12.28 4.27 -3.19
CA PHE A 10 -11.14 3.37 -3.04
C PHE A 10 -11.16 2.58 -1.72
N VAL A 11 -11.77 3.14 -0.66
CA VAL A 11 -11.94 2.44 0.62
C VAL A 11 -13.02 1.35 0.46
N THR A 12 -14.13 1.66 -0.20
CA THR A 12 -15.20 0.68 -0.45
C THR A 12 -14.73 -0.45 -1.37
N ALA A 13 -13.96 -0.14 -2.42
CA ALA A 13 -13.37 -1.16 -3.29
C ALA A 13 -12.33 -2.04 -2.57
N LEU A 14 -11.59 -1.48 -1.61
CA LEU A 14 -10.68 -2.26 -0.76
C LEU A 14 -11.47 -3.22 0.15
N ALA A 15 -12.54 -2.75 0.80
CA ALA A 15 -13.37 -3.58 1.67
C ALA A 15 -13.98 -4.77 0.90
N GLU A 16 -14.57 -4.52 -0.27
CA GLU A 16 -15.14 -5.57 -1.12
C GLU A 16 -14.09 -6.61 -1.56
N MET A 17 -12.86 -6.17 -1.83
CA MET A 17 -11.76 -7.08 -2.16
C MET A 17 -11.32 -7.92 -0.97
N LEU A 18 -11.31 -7.36 0.24
CA LEU A 18 -10.94 -8.09 1.45
C LEU A 18 -12.01 -9.13 1.83
N GLU A 19 -13.29 -8.84 1.59
CA GLU A 19 -14.39 -9.79 1.73
C GLU A 19 -14.33 -10.92 0.69
N ASN A 20 -14.05 -10.58 -0.58
CA ASN A 20 -14.05 -11.52 -1.71
C ASN A 20 -12.63 -11.88 -2.16
N ARG A 21 -11.78 -12.21 -1.19
CA ARG A 21 -10.34 -12.19 -1.39
C ARG A 21 -9.85 -13.29 -2.34
N ASN A 22 -9.00 -12.87 -3.28
CA ASN A 22 -8.25 -13.80 -4.12
C ASN A 22 -7.23 -14.61 -3.28
N PRO A 23 -6.78 -15.77 -3.80
CA PRO A 23 -5.70 -16.53 -3.18
C PRO A 23 -4.46 -15.68 -2.93
N THR A 24 -3.79 -15.97 -1.83
CA THR A 24 -2.53 -15.31 -1.48
C THR A 24 -1.43 -15.70 -2.44
N LEU A 25 -0.78 -14.70 -3.04
CA LEU A 25 0.36 -14.88 -3.93
C LEU A 25 1.63 -15.21 -3.15
N VAL A 26 1.84 -14.51 -2.04
CA VAL A 26 3.04 -14.62 -1.20
C VAL A 26 2.70 -14.40 0.27
N ARG A 27 3.32 -15.17 1.16
CA ARG A 27 3.24 -15.00 2.61
C ARG A 27 4.61 -14.73 3.19
N LEU A 28 4.69 -13.80 4.14
CA LEU A 28 5.88 -13.50 4.93
C LEU A 28 5.48 -13.29 6.38
N SER A 29 6.47 -13.31 7.26
CA SER A 29 6.32 -13.00 8.67
C SER A 29 7.27 -11.88 9.08
N LEU A 30 6.85 -11.00 9.98
CA LEU A 30 7.69 -9.96 10.56
C LEU A 30 7.35 -9.82 12.05
N HIS A 31 8.15 -10.48 12.92
CA HIS A 31 7.85 -10.66 14.34
C HIS A 31 6.45 -11.26 14.57
N ASP A 32 5.56 -10.55 15.26
CA ASP A 32 4.19 -10.95 15.54
C ASP A 32 3.21 -10.57 14.41
N MET A 33 3.72 -10.13 13.25
CA MET A 33 2.90 -9.74 12.11
C MET A 33 2.99 -10.76 10.96
N ASN A 34 1.84 -11.01 10.34
CA ASN A 34 1.72 -11.79 9.12
C ASN A 34 1.50 -10.84 7.95
N ILE A 35 2.19 -11.09 6.84
CA ILE A 35 2.11 -10.26 5.65
C ILE A 35 1.68 -11.15 4.48
N GLU A 36 0.65 -10.72 3.77
CA GLU A 36 0.15 -11.44 2.61
C GLU A 36 0.08 -10.53 1.39
N ILE A 37 0.75 -10.93 0.32
CA ILE A 37 0.65 -10.27 -0.97
C ILE A 37 -0.53 -10.86 -1.73
N VAL A 38 -1.47 -9.99 -2.12
CA VAL A 38 -2.68 -10.39 -2.84
C VAL A 38 -2.94 -9.51 -4.04
N GLU A 39 -3.54 -10.12 -5.06
CA GLU A 39 -4.12 -9.42 -6.19
C GLU A 39 -5.56 -9.02 -5.86
N GLY A 40 -5.86 -7.73 -6.01
CA GLY A 40 -7.22 -7.20 -6.06
C GLY A 40 -7.59 -6.77 -7.47
N ALA A 41 -8.87 -6.43 -7.68
CA ALA A 41 -9.40 -6.09 -9.01
C ALA A 41 -8.60 -4.98 -9.73
N GLN A 42 -8.13 -3.98 -8.98
CA GLN A 42 -7.41 -2.81 -9.55
C GLN A 42 -6.07 -2.53 -8.87
N SER A 43 -5.52 -3.47 -8.10
CA SER A 43 -4.32 -3.21 -7.31
C SER A 43 -3.64 -4.49 -6.87
N ILE A 44 -2.33 -4.42 -6.67
CA ILE A 44 -1.62 -5.37 -5.82
C ILE A 44 -1.53 -4.80 -4.42
N TRP A 45 -1.76 -5.64 -3.42
CA TRP A 45 -1.78 -5.26 -2.02
C TRP A 45 -0.82 -6.11 -1.20
N ALA A 46 -0.19 -5.50 -0.21
CA ALA A 46 0.36 -6.19 0.94
C ALA A 46 -0.58 -5.96 2.13
N ILE A 47 -1.17 -7.03 2.65
CA ILE A 47 -2.02 -6.98 3.85
C ILE A 47 -1.18 -7.41 5.04
N VAL A 48 -0.87 -6.44 5.91
CA VAL A 48 -0.07 -6.63 7.11
C VAL A 48 -1.01 -6.74 8.30
N ARG A 49 -0.99 -7.88 9.00
CA ARG A 49 -1.86 -8.13 10.14
C ARG A 49 -1.06 -8.45 11.38
N ARG A 50 -1.58 -8.01 12.52
CA ARG A 50 -1.15 -8.45 13.84
C ARG A 50 -2.30 -9.23 14.45
N PRO A 51 -2.13 -10.53 14.79
CA PRO A 51 -3.23 -11.37 15.28
C PRO A 51 -4.01 -10.71 16.43
N GLY A 52 -5.34 -10.63 16.26
CA GLY A 52 -6.26 -10.03 17.23
C GLY A 52 -6.15 -8.50 17.40
N LYS A 53 -5.34 -7.83 16.59
CA LYS A 53 -5.04 -6.39 16.71
C LYS A 53 -5.24 -5.61 15.41
N GLY A 54 -5.88 -6.23 14.42
CA GLY A 54 -6.13 -5.65 13.09
C GLY A 54 -4.89 -5.55 12.22
N GLY A 55 -4.85 -4.55 11.36
CA GLY A 55 -3.85 -4.51 10.29
C GLY A 55 -3.74 -3.20 9.53
N VAL A 56 -2.98 -3.28 8.44
CA VAL A 56 -2.81 -2.23 7.44
C VAL A 56 -2.77 -2.88 6.06
N ALA A 57 -3.56 -2.34 5.13
CA ALA A 57 -3.40 -2.61 3.70
C ALA A 57 -2.45 -1.57 3.09
N LEU A 58 -1.39 -2.06 2.44
CA LEU A 58 -0.43 -1.25 1.69
C LEU A 58 -0.56 -1.56 0.19
N ARG A 59 -0.85 -0.54 -0.63
CA ARG A 59 -0.92 -0.70 -2.08
C ARG A 59 0.48 -0.74 -2.67
N ALA A 60 0.76 -1.80 -3.43
CA ALA A 60 2.01 -1.99 -4.13
C ALA A 60 2.00 -1.40 -5.55
N ALA A 61 0.87 -1.52 -6.23
CA ALA A 61 0.63 -0.96 -7.54
C ALA A 61 -0.86 -0.69 -7.72
N PHE A 62 -1.20 0.44 -8.35
CA PHE A 62 -2.56 0.72 -8.83
C PHE A 62 -2.66 0.40 -10.32
N LEU A 63 -3.64 -0.42 -10.68
CA LEU A 63 -3.82 -1.01 -12.00
C LEU A 63 -5.29 -0.81 -12.40
N PRO A 64 -5.68 0.36 -12.94
CA PRO A 64 -7.09 0.69 -13.17
C PRO A 64 -7.85 -0.33 -14.03
N ALA A 65 -7.15 -0.94 -14.98
CA ALA A 65 -7.67 -1.96 -15.89
C ALA A 65 -7.39 -3.40 -15.42
N GLY A 66 -6.96 -3.59 -14.16
CA GLY A 66 -6.59 -4.88 -13.59
C GLY A 66 -5.27 -5.44 -14.14
N THR A 67 -5.01 -6.71 -13.81
CA THR A 67 -3.84 -7.44 -14.31
C THR A 67 -4.19 -8.24 -15.57
N LYS A 68 -3.20 -8.46 -16.43
CA LYS A 68 -3.23 -9.49 -17.48
C LYS A 68 -2.63 -10.80 -16.97
N SER A 69 -1.59 -10.70 -16.14
CA SER A 69 -0.98 -11.86 -15.46
C SER A 69 -0.15 -11.42 -14.26
N VAL A 70 -0.04 -12.31 -13.28
CA VAL A 70 0.85 -12.17 -12.13
C VAL A 70 1.75 -13.40 -12.03
N LYS A 71 3.06 -13.19 -11.88
CA LYS A 71 4.05 -14.27 -11.74
C LYS A 71 4.90 -14.05 -10.51
N VAL A 72 4.91 -15.02 -9.60
CA VAL A 72 5.86 -15.06 -8.49
C VAL A 72 7.22 -15.51 -9.01
N ARG A 73 8.28 -14.73 -8.77
CA ARG A 73 9.63 -15.01 -9.29
C ARG A 73 10.54 -15.65 -8.26
N SER A 74 10.52 -15.14 -7.04
CA SER A 74 11.30 -15.64 -5.92
C SER A 74 10.58 -15.29 -4.63
N VAL A 75 10.59 -16.21 -3.67
CA VAL A 75 10.06 -16.02 -2.32
C VAL A 75 10.90 -16.87 -1.38
N ASP A 76 11.31 -16.26 -0.28
CA ASP A 76 11.81 -16.91 0.92
C ASP A 76 11.21 -16.21 2.16
N ASP A 77 11.66 -16.58 3.35
CA ASP A 77 11.16 -15.98 4.60
C ASP A 77 11.53 -14.50 4.73
N ALA A 78 12.60 -14.03 4.07
CA ALA A 78 13.09 -12.67 4.15
C ALA A 78 12.42 -11.73 3.12
N GLY A 79 11.87 -12.27 2.04
CA GLY A 79 11.24 -11.45 1.01
C GLY A 79 10.96 -12.19 -0.29
N GLY A 80 10.82 -11.41 -1.36
CA GLY A 80 10.55 -11.95 -2.68
C GLY A 80 10.22 -10.89 -3.72
N GLU A 81 9.85 -11.38 -4.90
CA GLU A 81 9.48 -10.56 -6.04
C GLU A 81 8.33 -11.18 -6.82
N ILE A 82 7.37 -10.35 -7.21
CA ILE A 82 6.38 -10.67 -8.24
C ILE A 82 6.54 -9.76 -9.45
N VAL A 83 6.15 -10.28 -10.61
CA VAL A 83 6.04 -9.52 -11.86
C VAL A 83 4.58 -9.50 -12.29
N VAL A 84 4.06 -8.30 -12.54
CA VAL A 84 2.69 -8.07 -12.99
C VAL A 84 2.71 -7.44 -14.36
N GLU A 85 2.00 -8.04 -15.30
CA GLU A 85 1.73 -7.48 -16.62
C GLU A 85 0.33 -6.87 -16.61
N SER A 86 0.16 -5.65 -17.13
CA SER A 86 -1.15 -4.99 -17.24
C SER A 86 -1.29 -4.25 -18.58
N ALA A 87 -2.39 -3.52 -18.75
CA ALA A 87 -2.54 -2.59 -19.87
C ALA A 87 -1.55 -1.40 -19.78
N MET A 88 -1.15 -1.00 -18.57
CA MET A 88 -0.22 0.11 -18.36
C MET A 88 1.22 -0.26 -18.68
N GLY A 89 1.58 -1.53 -18.58
CA GLY A 89 2.93 -2.04 -18.75
C GLY A 89 3.31 -3.05 -17.68
N ARG A 90 4.60 -3.16 -17.41
CA ARG A 90 5.18 -4.16 -16.51
C ARG A 90 5.53 -3.55 -15.17
N HIS A 91 5.08 -4.20 -14.09
CA HIS A 91 5.46 -3.88 -12.72
C HIS A 91 6.32 -5.01 -12.17
N ARG A 92 7.52 -4.68 -11.67
CA ARG A 92 8.31 -5.57 -10.80
C ARG A 92 8.17 -5.09 -9.37
N ILE A 93 7.54 -5.89 -8.53
CA ILE A 93 7.24 -5.55 -7.14
C ILE A 93 8.07 -6.47 -6.27
N SER A 94 9.05 -5.89 -5.57
CA SER A 94 9.86 -6.60 -4.58
C SER A 94 9.43 -6.22 -3.18
N PHE A 95 9.41 -7.17 -2.26
CA PHE A 95 9.08 -6.98 -0.86
C PHE A 95 10.11 -7.66 0.04
N ALA A 96 10.33 -7.11 1.22
CA ALA A 96 11.27 -7.65 2.20
C ALA A 96 10.77 -7.42 3.63
N ALA A 97 10.78 -8.47 4.44
CA ALA A 97 10.62 -8.42 5.87
C ALA A 97 12.01 -8.26 6.52
N ILE A 98 12.32 -7.05 6.97
CA ILE A 98 13.64 -6.73 7.54
C ILE A 98 13.51 -6.76 9.07
N HIS A 99 14.06 -7.82 9.66
CA HIS A 99 14.14 -8.00 11.11
C HIS A 99 15.27 -7.14 11.71
N GLY A 100 15.11 -6.74 12.98
CA GLY A 100 16.08 -5.95 13.72
C GLY A 100 15.44 -5.23 14.89
N GLU A 101 16.16 -4.28 15.50
CA GLU A 101 15.63 -3.43 16.58
C GLU A 101 14.41 -2.60 16.14
N TRP A 102 14.44 -2.14 14.89
CA TRP A 102 13.35 -1.41 14.24
C TRP A 102 12.85 -2.22 13.03
N PRO A 103 11.95 -3.20 13.26
CA PRO A 103 11.46 -4.04 12.19
C PRO A 103 10.70 -3.23 11.16
N LYS A 104 10.96 -3.52 9.89
CA LYS A 104 10.34 -2.81 8.78
C LYS A 104 9.98 -3.75 7.65
N PHE A 105 8.78 -3.57 7.14
CA PHE A 105 8.38 -4.12 5.86
C PHE A 105 8.73 -3.11 4.77
N ARG A 106 9.51 -3.54 3.78
CA ARG A 106 9.90 -2.70 2.65
C ARG A 106 9.28 -3.23 1.38
N MET A 107 8.71 -2.33 0.59
CA MET A 107 8.19 -2.63 -0.73
C MET A 107 8.82 -1.67 -1.75
N LYS A 108 9.16 -2.19 -2.94
CA LYS A 108 9.61 -1.37 -4.07
C LYS A 108 8.87 -1.82 -5.32
N THR A 109 8.41 -0.84 -6.10
CA THR A 109 7.75 -1.07 -7.37
C THR A 109 8.57 -0.39 -8.46
N HIS A 110 9.07 -1.17 -9.41
CA HIS A 110 9.63 -0.66 -10.65
C HIS A 110 8.57 -0.80 -11.73
N PHE A 111 8.23 0.30 -12.39
CA PHE A 111 7.22 0.33 -13.44
C PHE A 111 7.87 0.70 -14.77
N ILE A 112 7.68 -0.16 -15.78
CA ILE A 112 8.06 0.10 -17.16
C ILE A 112 6.76 0.26 -17.96
N PRO A 113 6.44 1.48 -18.43
CA PRO A 113 5.19 1.71 -19.12
C PRO A 113 5.21 1.06 -20.52
N ALA A 114 4.05 0.60 -20.99
CA ALA A 114 3.91 0.02 -22.33
C ALA A 114 3.94 1.07 -23.45
N VAL A 115 3.59 2.32 -23.11
CA VAL A 115 3.58 3.50 -23.97
C VAL A 115 3.96 4.72 -23.13
N ASP A 116 4.42 5.81 -23.73
CA ASP A 116 4.69 7.05 -23.01
C ASP A 116 3.44 7.49 -22.22
N THR A 117 3.55 7.50 -20.89
CA THR A 117 2.40 7.60 -19.98
C THR A 117 2.63 8.73 -18.97
N ILE A 118 1.66 9.62 -18.86
CA ILE A 118 1.56 10.55 -17.73
C ILE A 118 0.79 9.84 -16.62
N ILE A 119 1.43 9.62 -15.48
CA ILE A 119 0.80 9.04 -14.29
C ILE A 119 -0.20 10.07 -13.73
N PRO A 120 -1.51 9.75 -13.71
CA PRO A 120 -2.54 10.65 -13.19
C PRO A 120 -2.60 10.59 -11.66
N PHE A 121 -3.67 11.12 -11.08
CA PHE A 121 -3.97 10.95 -9.66
C PHE A 121 -3.94 9.46 -9.26
N LEU A 122 -3.17 9.15 -8.22
CA LEU A 122 -3.11 7.83 -7.61
C LEU A 122 -3.88 7.78 -6.29
N PRO A 123 -4.57 6.67 -5.98
CA PRO A 123 -5.21 6.49 -4.68
C PRO A 123 -4.19 6.43 -3.54
N ARG A 124 -4.66 6.57 -2.29
CA ARG A 124 -3.81 6.52 -1.08
C ARG A 124 -3.17 5.16 -0.90
N ASP A 125 -1.88 5.06 -0.64
CA ASP A 125 -1.23 3.74 -0.55
C ASP A 125 -1.46 3.00 0.77
N VAL A 126 -1.96 3.66 1.83
CA VAL A 126 -2.07 3.08 3.18
C VAL A 126 -3.50 3.17 3.69
N TYR A 127 -4.05 2.05 4.14
CA TYR A 127 -5.35 1.99 4.80
C TYR A 127 -5.24 1.16 6.08
N PRO A 128 -5.65 1.71 7.24
CA PRO A 128 -5.73 0.92 8.46
C PRO A 128 -6.92 -0.06 8.37
N LEU A 129 -6.80 -1.22 9.02
CA LEU A 129 -7.80 -2.28 9.03
C LEU A 129 -8.12 -2.69 10.47
N ASP A 130 -9.38 -3.03 10.72
CA ASP A 130 -9.80 -3.60 12.01
C ASP A 130 -9.46 -5.08 12.11
N THR A 131 -9.94 -5.76 13.15
CA THR A 131 -9.67 -7.19 13.40
C THR A 131 -10.29 -8.12 12.37
N ASP A 132 -11.28 -7.65 11.63
CA ASP A 132 -12.02 -8.41 10.61
C ASP A 132 -11.62 -7.95 9.19
N ASP A 133 -10.46 -7.27 9.08
CA ASP A 133 -9.96 -6.64 7.86
C ASP A 133 -10.86 -5.54 7.27
N SER A 134 -11.82 -5.02 8.03
CA SER A 134 -12.66 -3.92 7.57
C SER A 134 -11.92 -2.58 7.72
N PRO A 135 -11.86 -1.75 6.67
CA PRO A 135 -11.31 -0.40 6.78
C PRO A 135 -12.28 0.59 7.44
N PHE A 136 -13.50 0.17 7.77
CA PHE A 136 -14.54 1.04 8.34
C PHE A 136 -14.60 1.02 9.87
N GLY A 137 -14.12 -0.06 10.51
CA GLY A 137 -14.19 -0.23 11.97
C GLY A 137 -13.00 0.34 12.74
N VAL A 138 -12.14 1.10 12.07
CA VAL A 138 -10.88 1.58 12.66
C VAL A 138 -11.02 2.99 13.25
N THR A 139 -10.46 3.18 14.44
CA THR A 139 -10.25 4.51 15.02
C THR A 139 -8.79 4.70 15.42
N GLY A 140 -8.24 5.89 15.16
CA GLY A 140 -6.85 6.21 15.46
C GLY A 140 -6.56 7.69 15.32
N ARG A 141 -5.29 8.06 15.52
CA ARG A 141 -4.83 9.45 15.42
C ARG A 141 -3.61 9.56 14.50
N VAL A 142 -3.64 10.56 13.63
CA VAL A 142 -2.46 10.95 12.84
C VAL A 142 -1.64 11.90 13.68
N GLU A 143 -0.47 11.46 14.12
CA GLU A 143 0.42 12.23 14.99
C GLU A 143 1.25 13.22 14.17
N ALA A 144 1.67 12.81 12.97
CA ALA A 144 2.32 13.69 12.02
C ALA A 144 2.03 13.26 10.59
N ALA A 145 1.73 14.24 9.73
CA ALA A 145 1.70 14.07 8.30
C ALA A 145 2.48 15.21 7.67
N GLN A 146 3.62 14.91 7.05
CA GLN A 146 4.42 15.92 6.39
C GLN A 146 4.09 15.98 4.90
N ARG A 147 3.96 17.20 4.37
CA ARG A 147 3.83 17.52 2.94
C ARG A 147 4.97 18.42 2.52
N GLY A 148 5.48 18.27 1.29
CA GLY A 148 6.37 19.26 0.67
C GLY A 148 7.88 18.99 0.75
N LEU A 149 8.31 17.77 1.02
CA LEU A 149 9.67 17.32 0.69
C LEU A 149 9.56 16.10 -0.25
N ASN A 150 10.66 15.67 -0.88
CA ASN A 150 10.72 14.54 -1.82
C ASN A 150 10.43 13.16 -1.17
N SER A 151 9.55 13.12 -0.18
CA SER A 151 9.08 11.95 0.54
C SER A 151 7.65 12.15 1.03
N GLY A 152 6.86 11.08 1.00
CA GLY A 152 5.65 10.96 1.80
C GLY A 152 5.99 10.43 3.19
N LEU A 153 5.56 11.11 4.25
CA LEU A 153 5.76 10.66 5.63
C LEU A 153 4.42 10.72 6.38
N LEU A 154 4.05 9.60 6.99
CA LEU A 154 2.87 9.51 7.86
C LEU A 154 3.24 8.72 9.13
N TYR A 155 3.06 9.36 10.28
CA TYR A 155 3.21 8.75 11.58
C TYR A 155 1.86 8.76 12.29
N PHE A 156 1.33 7.59 12.61
CA PHE A 156 -0.01 7.44 13.15
C PHE A 156 -0.11 6.24 14.09
N HIS A 157 -1.12 6.28 14.93
CA HIS A 157 -1.45 5.20 15.86
C HIS A 157 -2.87 4.68 15.57
N ILE A 158 -3.04 3.36 15.61
CA ILE A 158 -4.36 2.73 15.57
C ILE A 158 -4.77 2.40 17.01
N ASP A 159 -5.74 3.17 17.52
CA ASP A 159 -6.25 3.06 18.90
C ASP A 159 -7.19 1.86 19.05
N ARG A 160 -8.05 1.65 18.05
CA ARG A 160 -8.93 0.48 17.94
C ARG A 160 -8.95 -0.05 16.51
N PRO A 161 -8.57 -1.32 16.30
CA PRO A 161 -7.92 -2.21 17.27
C PRO A 161 -6.50 -1.75 17.64
N ARG A 162 -5.97 -2.17 18.79
CA ARG A 162 -4.64 -1.75 19.30
C ARG A 162 -3.47 -2.34 18.50
N PHE A 163 -3.39 -2.04 17.21
CA PHE A 163 -2.30 -2.45 16.31
C PHE A 163 -0.98 -1.82 16.73
N GLY A 164 -1.04 -0.58 17.27
CA GLY A 164 0.10 0.19 17.72
C GLY A 164 0.45 1.32 16.76
N THR A 165 1.70 1.75 16.85
CA THR A 165 2.24 2.89 16.12
C THR A 165 2.86 2.46 14.79
N ILE A 166 2.58 3.21 13.74
CA ILE A 166 3.08 2.96 12.39
C ILE A 166 3.79 4.21 11.87
N LEU A 167 4.99 4.00 11.33
CA LEU A 167 5.71 4.96 10.51
C LEU A 167 5.68 4.50 9.06
N TYR A 168 4.91 5.20 8.22
CA TYR A 168 4.92 5.02 6.78
C TYR A 168 5.84 6.05 6.12
N PHE A 169 6.72 5.55 5.25
CA PHE A 169 7.65 6.38 4.47
C PHE A 169 7.60 5.96 3.00
N GLN A 170 7.38 6.94 2.14
CA GLN A 170 7.41 6.82 0.68
C GLN A 170 8.56 7.65 0.14
N ASN A 171 9.50 6.99 -0.55
CA ASN A 171 10.60 7.69 -1.20
C ASN A 171 10.13 8.28 -2.54
N LEU A 172 9.92 9.60 -2.62
CA LEU A 172 9.54 10.24 -3.89
C LEU A 172 10.79 10.65 -4.70
N THR A 173 11.99 10.67 -4.12
CA THR A 173 13.22 10.96 -4.90
C THR A 173 13.52 9.87 -5.92
N SER A 174 13.05 8.63 -5.71
CA SER A 174 13.20 7.56 -6.70
C SER A 174 12.37 7.81 -7.97
N MET A 175 11.48 8.81 -7.96
CA MET A 175 10.71 9.23 -9.13
C MET A 175 11.29 10.48 -9.83
N ASN A 176 12.46 10.96 -9.40
CA ASN A 176 13.06 12.18 -9.96
C ASN A 176 13.24 12.13 -11.47
N ASP A 177 13.73 11.01 -12.02
CA ASP A 177 13.92 10.85 -13.47
C ASP A 177 12.60 11.02 -14.22
N TYR A 178 11.51 10.46 -13.68
CA TYR A 178 10.17 10.64 -14.23
C TYR A 178 9.70 12.11 -14.13
N TYR A 179 9.90 12.77 -12.99
CA TYR A 179 9.52 14.17 -12.80
C TYR A 179 10.30 15.12 -13.74
N LEU A 180 11.58 14.85 -13.97
CA LEU A 180 12.40 15.58 -14.93
C LEU A 180 11.89 15.38 -16.37
N ALA A 181 11.54 14.15 -16.73
CA ALA A 181 11.06 13.82 -18.07
C ALA A 181 9.66 14.40 -18.36
N THR A 182 8.77 14.43 -17.37
CA THR A 182 7.35 14.80 -17.57
C THR A 182 7.00 16.21 -17.12
N LYS A 183 7.88 16.88 -16.35
CA LYS A 183 7.72 18.23 -15.77
C LYS A 183 6.45 18.50 -14.91
N PRO A 184 5.79 17.53 -14.24
CA PRO A 184 4.67 17.82 -13.36
C PRO A 184 5.15 18.51 -12.07
N LYS A 185 4.34 19.43 -11.53
CA LYS A 185 4.57 20.02 -10.20
C LYS A 185 4.16 19.03 -9.11
N THR A 186 5.04 18.77 -8.14
CA THR A 186 4.89 17.78 -7.06
C THR A 186 4.02 18.25 -5.87
N ASP A 187 3.24 19.30 -6.02
CA ASP A 187 2.45 19.83 -4.91
C ASP A 187 1.25 18.91 -4.63
N SER A 188 1.29 18.21 -3.49
CA SER A 188 0.19 17.44 -2.85
C SER A 188 0.07 15.93 -3.11
N ALA A 189 1.19 15.18 -3.17
CA ALA A 189 1.14 13.71 -3.33
C ALA A 189 0.52 12.93 -2.14
N VAL A 190 0.62 13.41 -0.89
CA VAL A 190 0.20 12.67 0.31
C VAL A 190 -0.72 13.51 1.22
N ALA A 191 -1.90 13.00 1.56
CA ALA A 191 -2.78 13.52 2.61
C ALA A 191 -3.33 12.37 3.45
N GLY A 192 -3.25 12.48 4.77
CA GLY A 192 -4.05 11.68 5.69
C GLY A 192 -5.32 12.45 6.05
N LYS A 193 -6.46 11.75 6.04
CA LYS A 193 -7.66 12.11 6.82
C LYS A 193 -8.22 10.78 7.31
N MET A 194 -8.25 10.59 8.63
CA MET A 194 -8.96 9.48 9.27
C MET A 194 -10.38 9.93 9.58
#